data_AF-A0A163UVM8-F1
#
_entry.id   AF-A0A163UVM8-F1
#
_cell.length_a   1.000
_cell.length_b   1.000
_cell.length_c   1.000
_cell.angle_alpha   90.00
_cell.angle_beta   90.00
_cell.angle_gamma   90.00
#
_symmetry.space_group_name_H-M   'P 1'
#
loop_
_entity.id
_entity.type
_entity.pdbx_description
1 polymer ?
#
loop_
_entity_poly.entity_id
_entity_poly.type
_entity_poly.pdbx_seq_one_letter_code
_entity_poly.pdbx_strand_id
1 'polypeptide(L)'
;VPVRTITLHSKVAASAERAFHKIRGLYSDRQIKDLGLDLFGGSLNVRRMRGGSRYSMHSWGIAIDFDPERNRLSWKRPQARLSLDDAIPFWRAWEAEGWVSLGRAANFDWMHVQAARL
;
A
#
# COMPACT_ATOMS: atom_id res chain seq x y z
N VAL A 1 -16.83 8.59 -0.05
CA VAL A 1 -16.74 9.12 1.34
C VAL A 1 -15.27 9.05 1.75
N PRO A 2 -14.67 10.13 2.31
CA PRO A 2 -13.28 10.09 2.74
C PRO A 2 -13.08 9.10 3.88
N VAL A 3 -12.00 8.33 3.83
CA VAL A 3 -11.61 7.41 4.90
C VAL A 3 -11.15 8.22 6.11
N ARG A 4 -11.76 7.97 7.27
CA ARG A 4 -11.42 8.64 8.54
C ARG A 4 -10.55 7.77 9.45
N THR A 5 -10.66 6.46 9.30
CA THR A 5 -10.01 5.47 10.16
C THR A 5 -9.64 4.25 9.34
N ILE A 6 -8.47 3.68 9.61
CA ILE A 6 -8.05 2.37 9.09
C ILE A 6 -7.70 1.47 10.28
N THR A 7 -7.81 0.16 10.10
CA THR A 7 -7.52 -0.81 11.16
C THR A 7 -6.29 -1.62 10.79
N LEU A 8 -5.29 -1.60 11.67
CA LEU A 8 -4.05 -2.36 11.55
C LEU A 8 -3.77 -3.13 12.83
N HIS A 9 -2.93 -4.16 12.71
CA HIS A 9 -2.44 -4.89 13.88
C HIS A 9 -1.58 -3.97 14.76
N SER A 10 -1.71 -4.08 16.07
CA SER A 10 -1.03 -3.20 17.04
C SER A 10 0.49 -3.14 16.85
N LYS A 11 1.11 -4.29 16.53
CA LYS A 11 2.56 -4.40 16.22
C LYS A 11 3.04 -3.56 15.02
N VAL A 12 2.16 -3.17 14.11
CA VAL A 12 2.53 -2.44 12.87
C VAL A 12 1.91 -1.05 12.78
N ALA A 13 0.97 -0.72 13.67
CA ALA A 13 0.29 0.57 13.67
C ALA A 13 1.28 1.75 13.80
N ALA A 14 2.22 1.67 14.73
CA ALA A 14 3.18 2.75 14.97
C ALA A 14 4.15 2.96 13.79
N SER A 15 4.56 1.89 13.08
CA SER A 15 5.43 2.03 11.91
C SER A 15 4.67 2.54 10.70
N ALA A 16 3.41 2.12 10.53
CA ALA A 16 2.53 2.70 9.51
C ALA A 16 2.29 4.20 9.73
N GLU A 17 2.05 4.63 10.97
CA GLU A 17 1.86 6.04 11.33
C GLU A 17 3.07 6.89 10.94
N ARG A 18 4.30 6.43 11.24
CA ARG A 18 5.53 7.12 10.81
C ARG A 18 5.66 7.18 9.30
N ALA A 19 5.36 6.10 8.58
CA ALA A 19 5.35 6.09 7.12
C ALA A 19 4.34 7.12 6.57
N PHE A 20 3.12 7.18 7.11
CA PHE A 20 2.12 8.16 6.73
C PHE A 20 2.57 9.60 6.98
N HIS A 21 3.14 9.90 8.15
CA HIS A 21 3.70 11.24 8.42
C HIS A 21 4.80 11.62 7.45
N LYS A 22 5.69 10.67 7.11
CA LYS A 22 6.74 10.89 6.12
C LYS A 22 6.15 11.18 4.74
N ILE A 23 5.20 10.36 4.28
CA ILE A 23 4.51 10.55 2.98
C ILE A 23 3.81 11.91 2.93
N ARG A 24 3.12 12.29 4.02
CA ARG A 24 2.43 13.57 4.11
C ARG A 24 3.38 14.76 3.98
N GLY A 25 4.61 14.65 4.50
CA GLY A 25 5.63 15.69 4.37
C GLY A 25 6.37 15.70 3.02
N LEU A 26 6.26 14.64 2.22
CA LEU A 26 6.91 14.53 0.91
C LEU A 26 6.08 15.13 -0.24
N TYR A 27 4.76 15.16 -0.10
CA TYR A 27 3.85 15.52 -1.18
C TYR A 27 2.85 16.60 -0.75
N SER A 28 2.62 17.57 -1.64
CA SER A 28 1.49 18.49 -1.53
C SER A 28 0.15 17.75 -1.68
N ASP A 29 -0.95 18.36 -1.24
CA ASP A 29 -2.31 17.79 -1.38
C ASP A 29 -2.65 17.46 -2.83
N ARG A 30 -2.18 18.29 -3.76
CA ARG A 30 -2.34 18.06 -5.20
C ARG A 30 -1.60 16.80 -5.62
N GLN A 31 -0.34 16.64 -5.23
CA GLN A 31 0.45 15.46 -5.59
C GLN A 31 -0.11 14.18 -4.98
N ILE A 32 -0.62 14.23 -3.73
CA ILE A 32 -1.29 13.09 -3.09
C ILE A 32 -2.46 12.61 -3.95
N LYS A 33 -3.29 13.53 -4.44
CA LYS A 33 -4.42 13.23 -5.34
C LYS A 33 -3.97 12.74 -6.72
N ASP A 34 -2.99 13.41 -7.33
CA ASP A 34 -2.48 13.05 -8.66
C ASP A 34 -1.86 11.63 -8.66
N LEU A 35 -1.20 11.26 -7.57
CA LEU A 35 -0.68 9.91 -7.31
C LEU A 35 -1.77 8.89 -6.95
N GLY A 36 -2.94 9.33 -6.45
CA GLY A 36 -4.00 8.46 -5.93
C GLY A 36 -3.74 7.92 -4.53
N LEU A 37 -2.89 8.57 -3.74
CA LEU A 37 -2.61 8.16 -2.36
C LEU A 37 -3.79 8.41 -1.41
N ASP A 38 -4.75 9.23 -1.84
CA ASP A 38 -6.04 9.42 -1.17
C ASP A 38 -7.08 8.33 -1.53
N LEU A 39 -6.84 7.56 -2.59
CA LEU A 39 -7.69 6.45 -3.02
C LEU A 39 -7.33 5.19 -2.23
N PHE A 40 -8.02 4.98 -1.10
CA PHE A 40 -7.78 3.86 -0.21
C PHE A 40 -8.40 2.56 -0.73
N GLY A 41 -7.58 1.52 -0.91
CA GLY A 41 -8.00 0.20 -1.37
C GLY A 41 -8.36 -0.79 -0.26
N GLY A 42 -7.88 -0.57 0.97
CA GLY A 42 -8.22 -1.43 2.12
C GLY A 42 -7.09 -1.60 3.13
N SER A 43 -7.45 -2.05 4.34
CA SER A 43 -6.52 -2.48 5.40
C SER A 43 -6.96 -3.84 5.96
N LEU A 44 -7.36 -3.97 7.23
CA LEU A 44 -7.89 -5.22 7.77
C LEU A 44 -9.13 -5.70 6.98
N ASN A 45 -9.02 -6.90 6.41
CA ASN A 45 -10.14 -7.63 5.81
C ASN A 45 -9.86 -9.13 5.88
N VAL A 46 -10.56 -9.84 6.77
CA VAL A 46 -10.34 -11.26 7.04
C VAL A 46 -10.95 -12.10 5.93
N ARG A 47 -10.10 -12.60 5.03
CA ARG A 47 -10.50 -13.40 3.86
C ARG A 47 -9.39 -14.33 3.38
N ARG A 48 -9.79 -15.42 2.74
CA ARG A 48 -8.87 -16.24 1.94
C ARG A 48 -8.45 -15.50 0.67
N MET A 49 -7.26 -15.81 0.18
CA MET A 49 -6.81 -15.35 -1.14
C MET A 49 -7.71 -15.95 -2.23
N ARG A 50 -7.96 -15.18 -3.28
CA ARG A 50 -8.72 -15.67 -4.44
C ARG A 50 -7.96 -16.85 -5.05
N GLY A 51 -8.63 -17.99 -5.24
CA GLY A 51 -8.05 -19.18 -5.85
C GLY A 51 -7.10 -19.98 -4.96
N GLY A 52 -7.06 -19.74 -3.64
CA GLY A 52 -6.20 -20.48 -2.71
C GLY A 52 -6.82 -20.71 -1.34
N SER A 53 -6.15 -21.52 -0.52
CA SER A 53 -6.57 -21.84 0.86
C SER A 53 -5.94 -20.93 1.92
N ARG A 54 -4.87 -20.19 1.58
CA ARG A 54 -4.16 -19.29 2.49
C ARG A 54 -4.96 -18.01 2.75
N TYR A 55 -4.83 -17.46 3.96
CA TYR A 55 -5.36 -16.14 4.29
C TYR A 55 -4.52 -15.03 3.65
N SER A 56 -5.20 -13.98 3.18
CA SER A 56 -4.55 -12.76 2.68
C SER A 56 -3.77 -12.06 3.80
N MET A 57 -2.72 -11.31 3.46
CA MET A 57 -2.01 -10.45 4.42
C MET A 57 -2.96 -9.42 5.08
N HIS A 58 -4.00 -8.97 4.37
CA HIS A 58 -5.05 -8.14 4.95
C HIS A 58 -5.79 -8.79 6.12
N SER A 59 -5.83 -10.13 6.19
CA SER A 59 -6.50 -10.84 7.29
C SER A 59 -5.80 -10.68 8.62
N TRP A 60 -4.51 -10.32 8.58
CA TRP A 60 -3.69 -10.13 9.77
C TRP A 60 -3.57 -8.66 10.15
N GLY A 61 -4.21 -7.74 9.41
CA GLY A 61 -4.09 -6.29 9.65
C GLY A 61 -2.69 -5.74 9.38
N ILE A 62 -1.94 -6.37 8.47
CA ILE A 62 -0.54 -6.02 8.16
C ILE A 62 -0.34 -5.60 6.70
N ALA A 63 -1.43 -5.31 5.98
CA ALA A 63 -1.38 -4.88 4.58
C ALA A 63 -2.29 -3.68 4.34
N ILE A 64 -1.88 -2.83 3.40
CA ILE A 64 -2.62 -1.64 2.98
C ILE A 64 -2.55 -1.53 1.45
N ASP A 65 -3.69 -1.20 0.83
CA ASP A 65 -3.80 -0.96 -0.60
C ASP A 65 -4.05 0.52 -0.93
N PHE A 66 -3.40 1.03 -1.97
CA PHE A 66 -3.51 2.40 -2.48
C PHE A 66 -3.78 2.43 -3.99
N ASP A 67 -4.58 3.39 -4.45
CA ASP A 67 -4.90 3.60 -5.88
C ASP A 67 -5.45 2.34 -6.59
N PRO A 68 -6.45 1.63 -6.00
CA PRO A 68 -6.98 0.40 -6.58
C PRO A 68 -7.64 0.63 -7.96
N GLU A 69 -8.06 1.86 -8.26
CA GLU A 69 -8.71 2.22 -9.53
C GLU A 69 -7.76 2.15 -10.72
N ARG A 70 -6.46 2.37 -10.50
CA ARG A 70 -5.41 2.35 -11.54
C ARG A 70 -4.38 1.25 -11.27
N ASN A 71 -4.84 0.15 -10.68
CA ASN A 71 -4.05 -1.06 -10.45
C ASN A 71 -4.86 -2.31 -10.81
N ARG A 72 -4.20 -3.31 -11.40
CA ARG A 72 -4.70 -4.70 -11.43
C ARG A 72 -3.61 -5.60 -10.89
N LEU A 73 -4.01 -6.74 -10.31
CA LEU A 73 -3.07 -7.71 -9.74
C LEU A 73 -1.90 -8.05 -10.68
N SER A 74 -2.17 -8.21 -11.98
CA SER A 74 -1.16 -8.57 -12.99
C SER A 74 -0.45 -7.38 -13.65
N TRP A 75 -0.84 -6.14 -13.34
CA TRP A 75 -0.20 -4.96 -13.92
C TRP A 75 1.22 -4.82 -13.38
N LYS A 76 2.15 -4.65 -14.32
CA LYS A 76 3.58 -4.46 -14.09
C LYS A 76 3.94 -3.00 -14.30
N ARG A 77 5.17 -2.59 -13.96
CA ARG A 77 5.71 -1.32 -14.44
C ARG A 77 5.81 -1.31 -15.98
N PRO A 78 5.49 -0.21 -16.67
CA PRO A 78 5.00 1.07 -16.15
C PRO A 78 3.47 1.19 -16.12
N GLN A 79 2.72 0.10 -16.30
CA GLN A 79 1.26 0.13 -16.46
C GLN A 79 0.53 0.56 -15.18
N ALA A 80 0.99 0.13 -14.00
CA ALA A 80 0.41 0.55 -12.74
C ALA A 80 0.82 1.99 -12.38
N ARG A 81 -0.13 2.84 -11.97
CA ARG A 81 0.14 4.26 -11.71
C ARG A 81 1.23 4.48 -10.66
N LEU A 82 1.23 3.69 -9.58
CA LEU A 82 2.23 3.78 -8.52
C LEU A 82 3.59 3.15 -8.89
N SER A 83 3.76 2.67 -10.12
CA SER A 83 5.06 2.17 -10.62
C SER A 83 5.95 3.25 -11.24
N LEU A 84 5.42 4.47 -11.41
CA LEU A 84 6.13 5.60 -11.99
C LEU A 84 7.07 6.27 -10.98
N ASP A 85 8.07 6.98 -11.49
CA ASP A 85 9.18 7.51 -10.68
C ASP A 85 8.74 8.53 -9.62
N ASP A 86 7.66 9.26 -9.86
CA ASP A 86 7.08 10.21 -8.91
C ASP A 86 6.51 9.55 -7.65
N ALA A 87 6.23 8.24 -7.69
CA ALA A 87 5.83 7.41 -6.55
C ALA A 87 7.03 6.79 -5.79
N ILE A 88 8.27 6.95 -6.26
CA ILE A 88 9.45 6.37 -5.57
C ILE A 88 9.57 6.86 -4.12
N PRO A 89 9.42 8.16 -3.79
CA PRO A 89 9.48 8.63 -2.40
C PRO A 89 8.41 7.99 -1.50
N PHE A 90 7.19 7.79 -2.01
CA PHE A 90 6.12 7.07 -1.31
C PHE A 90 6.56 5.66 -0.88
N TRP A 91 7.13 4.88 -1.81
CA TRP A 91 7.59 3.54 -1.50
C TRP A 91 8.76 3.50 -0.53
N ARG A 92 9.73 4.42 -0.69
CA ARG A 92 10.87 4.52 0.22
C ARG A 92 10.44 4.82 1.66
N ALA A 93 9.36 5.57 1.86
CA ALA A 93 8.82 5.84 3.20
C ALA A 93 8.33 4.55 3.89
N TRP A 94 7.68 3.65 3.15
CA TRP A 94 7.28 2.33 3.67
C TRP A 94 8.48 1.42 3.94
N GLU A 95 9.43 1.36 3.00
CA GLU A 95 10.63 0.53 3.10
C GLU A 95 11.51 0.92 4.30
N ALA A 96 11.60 2.22 4.60
CA ALA A 96 12.33 2.73 5.77
C ALA A 96 11.74 2.23 7.10
N GLU A 97 10.44 1.89 7.11
CA GLU A 97 9.73 1.33 8.26
C GLU A 97 9.64 -0.21 8.22
N GLY A 98 10.35 -0.85 7.28
CA GLY A 98 10.44 -2.31 7.15
C GLY A 98 9.27 -2.95 6.39
N TRP A 99 8.41 -2.15 5.74
CA TRP A 99 7.31 -2.66 4.92
C TRP A 99 7.79 -3.02 3.51
N VAL A 100 7.11 -3.98 2.88
CA VAL A 100 7.44 -4.54 1.57
C VAL A 100 6.32 -4.24 0.57
N SER A 101 6.69 -3.64 -0.56
CA SER A 101 5.81 -3.49 -1.72
C SER A 101 5.92 -4.71 -2.63
N LEU A 102 4.80 -5.35 -2.99
CA LEU A 102 4.79 -6.42 -3.99
C LEU A 102 5.20 -5.88 -5.38
N GLY A 103 4.77 -4.66 -5.69
CA GLY A 103 5.15 -3.95 -6.91
C GLY A 103 6.66 -3.80 -7.05
N ARG A 104 7.34 -3.32 -6.00
CA ARG A 104 8.80 -3.11 -6.06
C ARG A 104 9.60 -4.40 -5.96
N ALA A 105 9.15 -5.35 -5.14
CA ALA A 105 9.90 -6.58 -4.88
C ALA A 105 9.70 -7.64 -5.98
N ALA A 106 8.53 -7.68 -6.61
CA ALA A 106 8.14 -8.74 -7.54
C ALA A 106 7.40 -8.26 -8.81
N ASN A 107 7.22 -6.95 -8.98
CA ASN A 107 6.63 -6.34 -10.18
C ASN A 107 5.20 -6.82 -10.49
N PHE A 108 4.37 -6.92 -9.46
CA PHE A 108 2.93 -7.15 -9.57
C PHE A 108 2.23 -6.51 -8.37
N ASP A 109 0.91 -6.30 -8.46
CA ASP A 109 0.11 -5.73 -7.37
C ASP A 109 0.67 -4.45 -6.75
N TRP A 110 0.90 -3.45 -7.59
CA TRP A 110 1.55 -2.20 -7.19
C TRP A 110 0.73 -1.34 -6.21
N MET A 111 -0.51 -1.69 -5.90
CA MET A 111 -1.27 -1.04 -4.83
C MET A 111 -0.82 -1.50 -3.42
N HIS A 112 -0.25 -2.70 -3.32
CA HIS A 112 -0.14 -3.45 -2.07
C HIS A 112 1.19 -3.22 -1.37
N VAL A 113 1.12 -2.88 -0.08
CA VAL A 113 2.25 -2.87 0.84
C VAL A 113 1.95 -3.74 2.08
N GLN A 114 2.94 -4.49 2.57
CA GLN A 114 2.79 -5.39 3.72
C GLN A 114 3.94 -5.34 4.72
N ALA A 115 3.64 -5.52 6.01
CA ALA A 115 4.62 -5.72 7.07
C ALA A 115 5.00 -7.20 7.24
N ALA A 116 5.32 -7.86 6.12
CA ALA A 116 5.81 -9.24 6.06
C ALA A 116 6.75 -9.41 4.86
N ARG A 117 7.72 -10.31 4.98
CA ARG A 117 8.68 -10.63 3.90
C ARG A 117 8.08 -11.61 2.89
N LEU A 118 8.68 -11.66 1.70
CA LEU A 118 8.33 -12.59 0.62
C LEU A 118 8.87 -14.00 0.87
#